data_AF-A0A836I1S5-F1
#
_entry.id   AF-A0A836I1S5-F1
#
_cell.length_a   1.000
_cell.length_b   1.000
_cell.length_c   1.000
_cell.angle_alpha   90.00
_cell.angle_beta   90.00
_cell.angle_gamma   90.00
#
_symmetry.space_group_name_H-M   'P 1'
#
loop_
_entity.id
_entity.type
_entity.pdbx_description
1 polymer ?
#
loop_
_entity_poly.entity_id
_entity_poly.type
_entity_poly.pdbx_seq_one_letter_code
_entity_poly.pdbx_strand_id
1 'polypeptide(L)'
;MHIRDAAATAAAKVSRLVSPRLRITQRDYLTRRGGRTHLRRSAVAIDYTPTYFSAYKGDPSQCPRLIDAEAVHGDEQAFWSARRDFYRGGASRSYYPTWDRQAQALIMLTRNVPRIPQEAAFRLFTLGLKMLLLPRLVAGVELMLPSWVTLNAEGFLREGLEGQMAKTEGGGETSGPAADADATAAAASPSAFSEAAGDGSGSGNREKQ
;
A
#
# COMPACT_ATOMS: atom_id res chain seq x y z
N MET A 1 50.28 13.98 -11.78
CA MET A 1 49.86 12.57 -11.75
C MET A 1 49.12 12.33 -10.44
N HIS A 2 47.88 11.85 -10.52
CA HIS A 2 46.77 12.12 -9.61
C HIS A 2 46.91 11.53 -8.19
N ILE A 3 46.98 12.40 -7.17
CA ILE A 3 46.82 12.05 -5.73
C ILE A 3 45.77 12.99 -5.11
N ARG A 4 44.58 13.08 -5.72
CA ARG A 4 43.48 13.89 -5.16
C ARG A 4 42.14 13.17 -4.98
N ASP A 5 42.05 11.88 -5.32
CA ASP A 5 40.74 11.19 -5.34
C ASP A 5 40.46 10.28 -4.12
N ALA A 6 41.37 10.22 -3.13
CA ALA A 6 41.19 9.35 -1.95
C ALA A 6 40.22 9.89 -0.89
N ALA A 7 39.63 11.07 -1.11
CA ALA A 7 38.60 11.66 -0.26
C ALA A 7 37.26 11.79 -1.00
N ALA A 8 37.00 10.94 -2.00
CA ALA A 8 35.64 10.66 -2.41
C ALA A 8 34.94 10.04 -1.20
N THR A 9 34.19 10.88 -0.49
CA THR A 9 33.15 10.50 0.47
C THR A 9 32.56 9.18 0.03
N ALA A 10 32.71 8.14 0.86
CA ALA A 10 32.13 6.83 0.61
C ALA A 10 30.60 6.99 0.59
N ALA A 11 30.07 7.44 -0.55
CA ALA A 11 28.66 7.57 -0.81
C ALA A 11 28.11 6.15 -0.70
N ALA A 12 27.37 5.89 0.38
CA ALA A 12 26.72 4.62 0.61
C ALA A 12 25.96 4.28 -0.67
N LYS A 13 26.30 3.16 -1.31
CA LYS A 13 25.56 2.69 -2.48
C LYS A 13 24.21 2.24 -1.96
N VAL A 14 23.18 3.07 -2.18
CA VAL A 14 21.79 2.73 -1.87
C VAL A 14 21.31 1.85 -3.02
N SER A 15 21.40 0.54 -2.84
CA SER A 15 21.31 -0.40 -3.98
C SER A 15 19.88 -0.83 -4.32
N ARG A 16 18.89 -0.60 -3.44
CA ARG A 16 17.46 -0.85 -3.77
C ARG A 16 16.52 -0.33 -2.69
N LEU A 17 15.44 0.34 -3.09
CA LEU A 17 14.24 0.47 -2.25
C LEU A 17 13.51 -0.87 -2.28
N VAL A 18 13.39 -1.53 -1.13
CA VAL A 18 12.65 -2.82 -1.00
C VAL A 18 11.17 -2.53 -0.80
N SER A 19 10.88 -1.44 -0.10
CA SER A 19 9.55 -0.86 0.09
C SER A 19 9.71 0.67 0.14
N PRO A 20 8.65 1.47 0.03
CA PRO A 20 8.77 2.94 0.18
C PRO A 20 9.39 3.39 1.51
N ARG A 21 9.47 2.49 2.51
CA ARG A 21 9.99 2.77 3.85
C ARG A 21 11.33 2.11 4.16
N LEU A 22 11.80 1.18 3.34
CA LEU A 22 13.02 0.40 3.59
C LEU A 22 13.99 0.51 2.42
N ARG A 23 15.26 0.66 2.74
CA ARG A 23 16.36 0.69 1.77
C ARG A 23 17.47 -0.26 2.18
N ILE A 24 18.14 -0.81 1.18
CA ILE A 24 19.39 -1.54 1.38
C ILE A 24 20.54 -0.54 1.30
N THR A 25 21.33 -0.45 2.35
CA THR A 25 22.54 0.37 2.42
C THR A 25 23.76 -0.54 2.39
N GLN A 26 24.63 -0.35 1.40
CA GLN A 26 25.93 -1.00 1.37
C GLN A 26 27.02 0.07 1.55
N ARG A 27 27.86 -0.13 2.57
CA ARG A 27 29.01 0.72 2.86
C ARG A 27 30.27 -0.12 2.86
N ASP A 28 31.18 0.22 1.97
CA ASP A 28 32.47 -0.45 1.86
C ASP A 28 33.54 0.40 2.57
N TYR A 29 34.31 -0.24 3.44
CA TYR A 29 35.35 0.36 4.25
C TYR A 29 36.68 -0.34 4.02
N LEU A 30 37.76 0.44 4.04
CA LEU A 30 39.11 -0.11 4.07
C LEU A 30 39.57 -0.19 5.53
N THR A 31 39.81 -1.40 6.02
CA THR A 31 40.26 -1.63 7.40
C THR A 31 41.70 -2.12 7.42
N ARG A 32 42.53 -1.64 8.35
CA ARG A 32 43.92 -2.08 8.52
C ARG A 32 43.94 -3.19 9.58
N ARG A 33 44.47 -4.37 9.24
CA ARG A 33 44.68 -5.45 10.22
C ARG A 33 46.18 -5.61 10.46
N GLY A 34 46.63 -5.45 11.70
CA GLY A 34 48.04 -5.67 12.08
C GLY A 34 49.05 -4.79 11.34
N GLY A 35 48.67 -3.58 10.93
CA GLY A 35 49.61 -2.59 10.40
C GLY A 35 50.06 -2.78 8.94
N ARG A 36 49.91 -3.96 8.32
CA ARG A 36 50.59 -4.25 7.04
C ARG A 36 49.67 -4.49 5.86
N THR A 37 48.43 -4.91 6.07
CA THR A 37 47.50 -5.19 4.96
C THR A 37 46.20 -4.41 5.12
N HIS A 38 45.76 -3.79 4.03
CA HIS A 38 44.44 -3.19 3.90
C HIS A 38 43.45 -4.27 3.47
N LEU A 39 42.42 -4.51 4.29
CA LEU A 39 41.32 -5.42 4.00
C LEU A 39 40.07 -4.61 3.72
N ARG A 40 39.48 -4.80 2.53
CA ARG A 40 38.15 -4.26 2.21
C ARG A 40 37.11 -5.05 3.00
N ARG A 41 36.29 -4.35 3.78
CA ARG A 41 35.14 -4.90 4.49
C ARG A 41 33.90 -4.16 4.04
N SER A 42 32.81 -4.88 3.82
CA SER A 42 31.51 -4.31 3.46
C SER A 42 30.53 -4.52 4.62
N ALA A 43 29.83 -3.46 5.00
CA ALA A 43 28.65 -3.55 5.85
C ALA A 43 27.41 -3.41 4.95
N VAL A 44 26.54 -4.42 4.98
CA VAL A 44 25.26 -4.42 4.27
C VAL A 44 24.17 -4.45 5.32
N ALA A 45 23.28 -3.46 5.29
CA ALA A 45 22.18 -3.34 6.23
C ALA A 45 20.87 -3.00 5.50
N ILE A 46 19.77 -3.35 6.14
CA ILE A 46 18.43 -2.92 5.74
C ILE A 46 18.02 -1.85 6.74
N ASP A 47 17.97 -0.62 6.27
CA ASP A 47 17.63 0.54 7.10
C ASP A 47 16.28 1.11 6.68
N TYR A 48 15.61 1.78 7.62
CA TYR A 48 14.50 2.66 7.27
C TYR A 48 14.97 3.81 6.37
N THR A 49 14.08 4.29 5.50
CA THR A 49 14.35 5.47 4.69
C THR A 49 14.58 6.69 5.61
N PRO A 50 15.48 7.61 5.23
CA PRO A 50 15.79 8.77 6.07
C PRO A 50 14.56 9.58 6.45
N THR A 51 13.60 9.72 5.52
CA THR A 51 12.33 10.44 5.72
C THR A 51 11.45 9.79 6.77
N TYR A 52 11.37 8.45 6.76
CA TYR A 52 10.57 7.71 7.75
C TYR A 52 11.22 7.79 9.13
N PHE A 53 12.54 7.62 9.21
CA PHE A 53 13.25 7.68 10.48
C PHE A 53 13.34 9.09 11.08
N SER A 54 13.43 10.14 10.24
CA SER A 54 13.38 11.53 10.72
C SER A 54 12.01 11.89 11.28
N ALA A 55 10.93 11.37 10.69
CA ALA A 55 9.58 11.57 11.23
C ALA A 55 9.45 10.93 12.62
N TYR A 56 9.92 9.70 12.80
CA TYR A 56 9.94 9.02 14.11
C TYR A 56 10.71 9.81 15.19
N LYS A 57 11.85 10.42 14.83
CA LYS A 57 12.64 11.24 15.76
C LYS A 57 11.94 12.53 16.17
N GLY A 58 11.17 13.14 15.28
CA GLY A 58 10.42 14.35 15.57
C GLY A 58 9.19 14.05 16.42
N ASP A 59 8.42 13.04 16.00
CA ASP A 59 7.20 12.61 16.67
C ASP A 59 7.02 11.09 16.51
N PRO A 60 7.20 10.31 17.59
CA PRO A 60 7.06 8.87 17.55
C PRO A 60 5.68 8.39 17.05
N SER A 61 4.63 9.19 17.27
CA SER A 61 3.26 8.84 16.88
C SER A 61 3.07 8.78 15.35
N GLN A 62 3.91 9.48 14.58
CA GLN A 62 3.86 9.50 13.11
C GLN A 62 4.37 8.18 12.50
N CYS A 63 5.02 7.32 13.29
CA CYS A 63 5.65 6.10 12.83
C CYS A 63 5.10 4.86 13.57
N PRO A 64 3.86 4.43 13.27
CA PRO A 64 3.15 3.40 14.05
C PRO A 64 3.76 1.98 13.97
N ARG A 65 4.79 1.77 13.15
CA ARG A 65 5.49 0.48 13.03
C ARG A 65 6.78 0.42 13.85
N LEU A 66 7.22 1.54 14.42
CA LEU A 66 8.32 1.61 15.36
C LEU A 66 7.70 1.78 16.74
N ILE A 67 8.12 0.93 17.66
CA ILE A 67 7.62 0.91 19.03
C ILE A 67 8.82 1.09 19.93
N ASP A 68 8.69 2.00 20.89
CA ASP A 68 9.70 2.20 21.92
C ASP A 68 9.78 0.97 22.83
N ALA A 69 10.98 0.53 23.20
CA ALA A 69 11.13 -0.74 23.92
C ALA A 69 10.65 -0.64 25.38
N GLU A 70 10.74 0.55 25.99
CA GLU A 70 10.11 0.84 27.29
C GLU A 70 8.59 0.60 27.29
N ALA A 71 7.90 0.87 26.18
CA ALA A 71 6.47 0.62 26.05
C ALA A 71 6.13 -0.88 25.97
N VAL A 72 7.09 -1.74 25.61
CA VAL A 72 6.89 -3.19 25.45
C VAL A 72 7.08 -3.91 26.77
N HIS A 73 8.15 -3.60 27.50
CA HIS A 73 8.57 -4.37 28.68
C HIS A 73 8.92 -3.54 29.91
N GLY A 74 8.68 -2.22 29.88
CA GLY A 74 9.01 -1.31 30.97
C GLY A 74 10.50 -1.00 31.00
N ASP A 75 11.07 -0.89 32.20
CA ASP A 75 12.46 -0.46 32.42
C ASP A 75 13.49 -1.32 31.67
N GLU A 76 14.04 -0.76 30.59
CA GLU A 76 15.07 -1.36 29.76
C GLU A 76 16.36 -1.61 30.54
N GLN A 77 16.69 -0.71 31.47
CA GLN A 77 17.93 -0.80 32.23
C GLN A 77 17.87 -2.03 33.12
N ALA A 78 16.76 -2.26 33.82
CA ALA A 78 16.56 -3.48 34.60
C ALA A 78 16.50 -4.73 33.71
N PHE A 79 15.85 -4.66 32.54
CA PHE A 79 15.69 -5.82 31.65
C PHE A 79 17.02 -6.29 31.04
N TRP A 80 17.79 -5.40 30.42
CA TRP A 80 19.04 -5.77 29.75
C TRP A 80 20.19 -6.03 30.71
N SER A 81 20.22 -5.34 31.86
CA SER A 81 21.27 -5.53 32.86
C SER A 81 20.97 -6.62 33.89
N ALA A 82 19.77 -7.22 33.85
CA ALA A 82 19.41 -8.26 34.80
C ALA A 82 20.39 -9.45 34.74
N ARG A 83 20.72 -9.94 35.93
CA ARG A 83 21.65 -11.04 36.13
C ARG A 83 20.91 -12.29 36.58
N ARG A 84 21.44 -13.45 36.21
CA ARG A 84 20.87 -14.74 36.59
C ARG A 84 21.19 -15.02 38.05
N ASP A 85 20.18 -14.87 38.90
CA ASP A 85 20.31 -15.04 40.35
C ASP A 85 19.93 -16.46 40.84
N PHE A 86 19.41 -17.31 39.95
CA PHE A 86 18.97 -18.66 40.30
C PHE A 86 20.16 -19.57 40.66
N TYR A 87 20.20 -20.01 41.93
CA TYR A 87 21.23 -20.87 42.53
C TYR A 87 22.69 -20.39 42.34
N ARG A 88 22.92 -19.10 42.03
CA ARG A 88 24.25 -18.51 41.91
C ARG A 88 24.41 -17.35 42.91
N GLY A 89 25.28 -17.54 43.89
CA GLY A 89 25.71 -16.49 44.81
C GLY A 89 26.92 -15.70 44.28
N GLY A 90 26.99 -14.40 44.57
CA GLY A 90 28.22 -13.60 44.42
C GLY A 90 28.64 -13.22 43.00
N ALA A 91 29.96 -13.18 42.77
CA ALA A 91 30.61 -12.61 41.59
C ALA A 91 30.43 -13.41 40.28
N SER A 92 29.86 -14.63 40.33
CA SER A 92 29.60 -15.48 39.16
C SER A 92 28.24 -15.25 38.49
N ARG A 93 27.57 -14.14 38.82
CA ARG A 93 26.31 -13.72 38.23
C ARG A 93 26.53 -13.24 36.79
N SER A 94 26.22 -14.11 35.84
CA SER A 94 26.23 -13.78 34.41
C SER A 94 24.94 -13.09 34.00
N TYR A 95 25.03 -12.20 33.01
CA TYR A 95 23.86 -11.67 32.31
C TYR A 95 23.04 -12.79 31.66
N TYR A 96 21.77 -12.51 31.38
CA TYR A 96 20.97 -13.39 30.53
C TYR A 96 21.57 -13.44 29.11
N PRO A 97 21.53 -14.60 28.45
CA PRO A 97 22.06 -14.73 27.10
C PRO A 97 21.22 -13.91 26.11
N THR A 98 21.85 -13.42 25.05
CA THR A 98 21.22 -12.53 24.05
C THR A 98 19.99 -13.16 23.40
N TRP A 99 20.04 -14.47 23.10
CA TRP A 99 18.93 -15.17 22.45
C TRP A 99 17.67 -15.22 23.33
N ASP A 100 17.81 -15.35 24.65
CA ASP A 100 16.67 -15.41 25.58
C ASP A 100 16.00 -14.03 25.67
N ARG A 101 16.80 -12.96 25.76
CA ARG A 101 16.28 -11.59 25.74
C ARG A 101 15.59 -11.23 24.43
N GLN A 102 16.17 -11.62 23.30
CA GLN A 102 15.55 -11.43 21.99
C GLN A 102 14.24 -12.22 21.87
N ALA A 103 14.20 -13.45 22.37
CA ALA A 103 12.99 -14.26 22.37
C ALA A 103 11.89 -13.64 23.25
N GLN A 104 12.23 -13.21 24.46
CA GLN A 104 11.29 -12.53 25.37
C GLN A 104 10.72 -11.25 24.76
N ALA A 105 11.58 -10.40 24.17
CA ALA A 105 11.15 -9.18 23.50
C ALA A 105 10.22 -9.48 22.31
N LEU A 106 10.55 -10.47 21.48
CA LEU A 106 9.71 -10.90 20.36
C LEU A 106 8.35 -11.42 20.85
N ILE A 107 8.35 -12.27 21.89
CA ILE A 107 7.12 -12.80 22.49
C ILE A 107 6.22 -11.67 22.97
N MET A 108 6.79 -10.65 23.62
CA MET A 108 6.05 -9.49 24.11
C MET A 108 5.45 -8.67 22.96
N LEU A 109 6.19 -8.49 21.87
CA LEU A 109 5.71 -7.81 20.66
C LEU A 109 4.58 -8.57 19.95
N THR A 110 4.61 -9.91 19.97
CA THR A 110 3.63 -10.74 19.27
C THR A 110 2.46 -11.20 20.15
N ARG A 111 2.29 -10.61 21.34
CA ARG A 111 1.16 -10.97 22.22
C ARG A 111 -0.17 -10.67 21.53
N ASN A 112 -1.17 -11.52 21.80
CA ASN A 112 -2.52 -11.32 21.29
C ASN A 112 -3.10 -10.02 21.83
N VAL A 113 -3.41 -9.10 20.93
CA VAL A 113 -4.12 -7.86 21.25
C VAL A 113 -5.61 -8.20 21.42
N PRO A 114 -6.25 -7.84 22.56
CA PRO A 114 -7.69 -8.03 22.72
C PRO A 114 -8.41 -7.16 21.70
N ARG A 115 -8.96 -7.79 20.65
CA ARG A 115 -9.69 -7.09 19.60
C ARG A 115 -11.06 -6.70 20.13
N ILE A 116 -11.42 -5.43 19.95
CA ILE A 116 -12.68 -4.86 20.43
C ILE A 116 -13.82 -5.52 19.64
N PRO A 117 -14.96 -5.88 20.27
CA PRO A 117 -16.10 -6.51 19.57
C PRO A 117 -16.65 -5.65 18.43
N GLN A 118 -16.44 -4.33 18.46
CA GLN A 118 -16.76 -3.41 17.37
C GLN A 118 -16.00 -3.73 16.06
N GLU A 119 -14.73 -4.14 16.15
CA GLU A 119 -13.99 -4.60 14.96
C GLU A 119 -14.59 -5.90 14.40
N ALA A 120 -15.01 -6.81 15.27
CA ALA A 120 -15.65 -8.06 14.86
C ALA A 120 -17.02 -7.78 14.23
N ALA A 121 -17.82 -6.88 14.80
CA ALA A 121 -19.09 -6.44 14.25
C ALA A 121 -18.91 -5.79 12.87
N PHE A 122 -17.88 -4.95 12.69
CA PHE A 122 -17.56 -4.37 11.38
C PHE A 122 -17.18 -5.44 10.36
N ARG A 123 -16.35 -6.42 10.75
CA ARG A 123 -15.99 -7.53 9.85
C ARG A 123 -17.23 -8.36 9.46
N LEU A 124 -18.13 -8.65 10.39
CA LEU A 124 -19.39 -9.33 10.11
C LEU A 124 -20.29 -8.50 9.19
N PHE A 125 -20.34 -7.18 9.40
CA PHE A 125 -21.06 -6.26 8.50
C PHE A 125 -20.46 -6.29 7.08
N THR A 126 -19.14 -6.23 6.93
CA THR A 126 -18.50 -6.30 5.61
C THR A 126 -18.74 -7.62 4.89
N LEU A 127 -18.85 -8.73 5.64
CA LEU A 127 -19.18 -10.04 5.09
C LEU A 127 -20.63 -10.08 4.57
N GLY A 128 -21.57 -9.46 5.30
CA GLY A 128 -22.96 -9.33 4.90
C GLY A 128 -23.23 -8.25 3.83
N LEU A 129 -22.32 -7.29 3.65
CA LEU A 129 -22.52 -6.14 2.76
C LEU A 129 -22.79 -6.55 1.30
N LYS A 130 -22.11 -7.59 0.80
CA LYS A 130 -22.33 -8.09 -0.55
C LYS A 130 -23.75 -8.65 -0.73
N MET A 131 -24.26 -9.36 0.28
CA MET A 131 -25.63 -9.90 0.28
C MET A 131 -26.69 -8.82 0.45
N LEU A 132 -26.36 -7.69 1.09
CA LEU A 132 -27.27 -6.55 1.22
C LEU A 132 -27.30 -5.69 -0.05
N LEU A 133 -26.17 -5.54 -0.74
CA LEU A 133 -26.06 -4.76 -1.97
C LEU A 133 -26.68 -5.46 -3.19
N LEU A 134 -26.62 -6.80 -3.25
CA LEU A 134 -27.17 -7.58 -4.36
C LEU A 134 -28.67 -7.33 -4.61
N PRO A 135 -29.57 -7.45 -3.62
CA PRO A 135 -30.99 -7.14 -3.80
C PRO A 135 -31.25 -5.68 -4.20
N ARG A 136 -30.44 -4.74 -3.70
CA ARG A 136 -30.56 -3.33 -4.07
C ARG A 136 -30.13 -3.06 -5.51
N LEU A 137 -29.11 -3.75 -5.99
CA LEU A 137 -28.71 -3.69 -7.39
C LEU A 137 -29.75 -4.33 -8.31
N VAL A 138 -30.30 -5.48 -7.93
CA VAL A 138 -31.36 -6.15 -8.71
C VAL A 138 -32.60 -5.26 -8.78
N ALA A 139 -33.09 -4.74 -7.66
CA ALA A 139 -34.24 -3.83 -7.66
C ALA A 139 -33.96 -2.51 -8.41
N GLY A 140 -32.73 -1.99 -8.32
CA GLY A 140 -32.31 -0.81 -9.10
C GLY A 140 -32.29 -1.07 -10.60
N VAL A 141 -31.82 -2.24 -11.03
CA VAL A 141 -31.82 -2.66 -12.44
C VAL A 141 -33.25 -2.92 -12.93
N GLU A 142 -34.12 -3.52 -12.12
CA GLU A 142 -35.54 -3.70 -12.44
C GLU A 142 -36.31 -2.37 -12.57
N LEU A 143 -35.87 -1.30 -11.92
CA LEU A 143 -36.45 0.04 -12.07
C LEU A 143 -35.84 0.83 -13.25
N MET A 144 -34.55 0.63 -13.53
CA MET A 144 -33.86 1.31 -14.64
C MET A 144 -34.09 0.64 -15.99
N LEU A 145 -34.29 -0.68 -16.07
CA LEU A 145 -34.55 -1.39 -17.32
C LEU A 145 -35.85 -0.93 -18.00
N PRO A 146 -37.01 -0.86 -17.32
CA PRO A 146 -38.25 -0.39 -17.94
C PRO A 146 -38.14 1.07 -18.39
N SER A 147 -37.51 1.94 -17.60
CA SER A 147 -37.35 3.36 -17.96
C SER A 147 -36.38 3.57 -19.13
N TRP A 148 -35.35 2.74 -19.25
CA TRP A 148 -34.43 2.76 -20.39
C TRP A 148 -35.06 2.14 -21.64
N VAL A 149 -35.86 1.07 -21.48
CA VAL A 149 -36.63 0.47 -22.57
C VAL A 149 -37.70 1.43 -23.08
N THR A 150 -38.39 2.18 -22.22
CA THR A 150 -39.38 3.18 -22.67
C THR A 150 -38.72 4.36 -23.38
N LEU A 151 -37.60 4.87 -22.86
CA LEU A 151 -36.84 5.97 -23.50
C LEU A 151 -36.30 5.60 -24.90
N ASN A 152 -35.84 4.36 -25.08
CA ASN A 152 -35.36 3.90 -26.39
C ASN A 152 -36.49 3.43 -27.32
N ALA A 153 -37.57 2.86 -26.77
CA ALA A 153 -38.74 2.48 -27.56
C ALA A 153 -39.47 3.71 -28.13
N GLU A 154 -39.47 4.83 -27.42
CA GLU A 154 -39.95 6.12 -27.95
C GLU A 154 -39.09 6.61 -29.13
N GLY A 155 -37.78 6.36 -29.11
CA GLY A 155 -36.87 6.63 -30.25
C GLY A 155 -37.19 5.79 -31.48
N PHE A 156 -37.37 4.47 -31.31
CA PHE A 156 -37.73 3.56 -32.41
C PHE A 156 -39.15 3.76 -32.93
N LEU A 157 -40.11 4.13 -32.07
CA LEU A 157 -41.48 4.47 -32.50
C LEU A 157 -41.52 5.78 -33.29
N ARG A 158 -40.66 6.75 -32.96
CA ARG A 158 -40.53 8.00 -33.70
C ARG A 158 -39.87 7.80 -35.07
N GLU A 159 -38.81 6.98 -35.14
CA GLU A 159 -38.21 6.57 -36.42
C GLU A 159 -39.17 5.73 -37.28
N GLY A 160 -40.01 4.88 -36.65
CA GLY A 160 -41.06 4.13 -37.34
C GLY A 160 -42.17 5.01 -37.91
N LEU A 161 -42.57 6.08 -37.20
CA LEU A 161 -43.56 7.05 -37.67
C LEU A 161 -43.02 7.96 -38.76
N GLU A 162 -41.75 8.38 -38.66
CA GLU A 162 -41.06 9.14 -39.71
C GLU A 162 -40.81 8.26 -40.96
N GLY A 163 -40.52 6.96 -40.80
CA GLY A 163 -40.39 5.99 -41.88
C GLY A 163 -41.71 5.60 -42.55
N GLN A 164 -42.85 5.70 -41.85
CA GLN A 164 -44.18 5.43 -42.42
C GLN A 164 -44.75 6.63 -43.19
N MET A 165 -44.28 7.86 -42.91
CA MET A 165 -44.49 9.01 -43.78
C MET A 165 -43.60 9.00 -45.03
N ALA A 166 -42.46 8.31 -45.00
CA ALA A 166 -41.54 8.21 -46.14
C ALA A 166 -41.91 7.11 -47.15
N LYS A 167 -42.86 6.22 -46.85
CA LYS A 167 -43.21 5.06 -47.70
C LYS A 167 -44.49 5.25 -48.54
N THR A 168 -44.76 6.49 -48.95
CA THR A 168 -45.80 6.82 -49.95
C THR A 168 -45.23 7.38 -51.26
N GLU A 169 -43.92 7.31 -51.49
CA GLU A 169 -43.33 7.59 -52.81
C GLU A 169 -42.22 6.58 -53.16
N GLY A 170 -42.38 5.89 -54.30
CA GLY A 170 -41.29 5.19 -54.99
C GLY A 170 -41.36 3.66 -54.95
N GLY A 171 -41.88 3.05 -56.01
CA GLY A 171 -41.79 1.61 -56.27
C GLY A 171 -40.52 1.18 -57.00
N GLY A 172 -40.28 -0.15 -57.08
CA GLY A 172 -39.41 -0.76 -58.09
C GLY A 172 -38.42 -1.83 -57.60
N GLU A 173 -38.82 -3.10 -57.70
CA GLU A 173 -38.07 -4.33 -58.05
C GLU A 173 -36.76 -4.79 -57.33
N THR A 174 -36.96 -5.83 -56.51
CA THR A 174 -36.28 -7.15 -56.43
C THR A 174 -34.86 -7.39 -57.00
N SER A 175 -33.98 -7.96 -56.15
CA SER A 175 -33.37 -9.29 -56.35
C SER A 175 -32.56 -9.81 -55.15
N GLY A 176 -32.97 -10.97 -54.60
CA GLY A 176 -32.07 -12.13 -54.36
C GLY A 176 -31.24 -12.24 -53.06
N PRO A 177 -31.45 -13.28 -52.21
CA PRO A 177 -30.75 -13.52 -50.95
C PRO A 177 -29.78 -14.73 -50.95
N ALA A 178 -28.78 -14.72 -50.06
CA ALA A 178 -28.08 -15.91 -49.50
C ALA A 178 -27.31 -15.43 -48.24
N ALA A 179 -27.72 -15.73 -47.01
CA ALA A 179 -27.70 -17.00 -46.27
C ALA A 179 -26.34 -17.32 -45.61
N ASP A 180 -26.46 -17.65 -44.32
CA ASP A 180 -25.55 -18.34 -43.40
C ASP A 180 -24.43 -17.50 -42.74
N ALA A 181 -24.65 -17.03 -41.51
CA ALA A 181 -24.51 -17.76 -40.24
C ALA A 181 -23.05 -17.78 -39.75
N ASP A 182 -22.75 -17.03 -38.68
CA ASP A 182 -22.56 -17.66 -37.37
C ASP A 182 -22.47 -16.60 -36.27
N ALA A 183 -23.03 -16.93 -35.12
CA ALA A 183 -22.88 -16.16 -33.89
C ALA A 183 -21.56 -16.54 -33.21
N THR A 184 -20.89 -15.61 -32.54
CA THR A 184 -20.41 -15.83 -31.15
C THR A 184 -19.76 -14.58 -30.54
N ALA A 185 -20.11 -14.41 -29.28
CA ALA A 185 -19.59 -13.53 -28.25
C ALA A 185 -18.08 -13.21 -28.31
N ALA A 186 -17.71 -11.99 -27.92
CA ALA A 186 -17.15 -11.74 -26.58
C ALA A 186 -16.75 -10.27 -26.41
N ALA A 187 -17.11 -9.74 -25.23
CA ALA A 187 -16.69 -8.47 -24.71
C ALA A 187 -15.19 -8.44 -24.41
N ALA A 188 -14.54 -7.31 -24.71
CA ALA A 188 -13.38 -6.82 -23.99
C ALA A 188 -13.36 -5.29 -24.02
N SER A 189 -13.41 -4.70 -22.83
CA SER A 189 -13.42 -3.26 -22.55
C SER A 189 -12.23 -2.49 -23.17
N PRO A 190 -12.34 -1.15 -23.23
CA PRO A 190 -11.25 -0.35 -22.69
C PRO A 190 -11.76 0.68 -21.67
N SER A 191 -11.20 0.59 -20.47
CA SER A 191 -11.21 1.64 -19.46
C SER A 191 -10.11 2.66 -19.77
N ALA A 192 -10.47 3.94 -19.89
CA ALA A 192 -9.58 5.06 -19.61
C ALA A 192 -10.43 6.27 -19.18
N PHE A 193 -10.47 6.52 -17.88
CA PHE A 193 -11.02 7.74 -17.29
C PHE A 193 -9.90 8.78 -17.28
N SER A 194 -10.10 9.89 -17.99
CA SER A 194 -9.28 11.11 -17.91
C SER A 194 -9.95 12.10 -16.97
N GLU A 195 -9.23 12.54 -15.95
CA GLU A 195 -9.65 13.58 -15.03
C GLU A 195 -9.02 14.93 -15.42
N ALA A 196 -9.87 15.92 -15.64
CA ALA A 196 -9.58 17.35 -15.83
C ALA A 196 -10.58 18.09 -14.91
N ALA A 197 -10.32 19.22 -14.25
CA ALA A 197 -9.20 20.15 -14.23
C ALA A 197 -9.32 21.08 -13.00
N GLY A 198 -8.16 21.57 -12.51
CA GLY A 198 -7.91 22.96 -12.07
C GLY A 198 -8.55 23.47 -10.78
N ASP A 199 -8.15 24.59 -10.19
CA ASP A 199 -6.98 25.47 -10.26
C ASP A 199 -7.17 26.48 -9.09
N GLY A 200 -6.11 27.11 -8.55
CA GLY A 200 -6.28 28.36 -7.78
C GLY A 200 -5.54 28.56 -6.45
N SER A 201 -4.40 29.26 -6.53
CA SER A 201 -3.87 30.33 -5.64
C SER A 201 -3.63 30.03 -4.13
N GLY A 202 -2.49 30.33 -3.48
CA GLY A 202 -1.46 31.33 -3.73
C GLY A 202 -1.52 32.47 -2.69
N SER A 203 -0.44 32.66 -1.90
CA SER A 203 -0.12 33.75 -0.92
C SER A 203 -0.55 33.53 0.54
N GLY A 204 0.21 33.79 1.62
CA GLY A 204 1.51 34.46 1.79
C GLY A 204 1.46 35.64 2.78
N ASN A 205 1.85 35.40 4.06
CA ASN A 205 2.44 36.31 5.07
C ASN A 205 1.64 37.36 5.91
N ARG A 206 2.00 37.36 7.24
CA ARG A 206 2.11 38.47 8.25
C ARG A 206 0.81 39.20 8.70
N GLU A 207 0.61 39.72 9.91
CA GLU A 207 1.32 39.86 11.20
C GLU A 207 0.29 40.32 12.27
N LYS A 208 0.56 40.08 13.56
CA LYS A 208 0.18 40.82 14.80
C LYS A 208 -1.16 41.58 14.88
N GLN A 209 -1.97 41.24 15.89
CA GLN A 209 -2.08 41.98 17.17
C GLN A 209 -2.64 41.06 18.26
#